data_AF-H2ZJQ3-F1
#
_entry.id   AF-H2ZJQ3-F1
#
_cell.length_a   1.000
_cell.length_b   1.000
_cell.length_c   1.000
_cell.angle_alpha   90.00
_cell.angle_beta   90.00
_cell.angle_gamma   90.00
#
_symmetry.space_group_name_H-M   'P 1'
#
loop_
_entity.id
_entity.type
_entity.pdbx_description
1 polymer ?
#
loop_
_entity_poly.entity_id
_entity_poly.type
_entity_poly.pdbx_seq_one_letter_code
_entity_poly.pdbx_strand_id
1 'polypeptide(L)'
;MSMGNGDIEQEYRPRVMGMIEELQNAGTDFTVEVLAEMNGAGGEDDGKIRNGDYSKALAVLDRNGDGKLTAEEVEIATWDQLRAYAKEIEPHEPSNSYELEYSLISYDDVVHLLRTIMRFTKVFTRKAWNDNYVAKLHGTKDFANEIFTGLVDSEDINEVESSSITEDVIKRALKNWLRFWVPQYASSDVRPDTGDKVGTEYNNEEPEEEPEEEFEDEDEEQDMKEEL
;
A
#
# COMPACT_ATOMS: atom_id res chain seq x y z
N MET A 1 5.87 -13.54 -1.50
CA MET A 1 4.62 -12.77 -1.26
C MET A 1 5.02 -11.42 -0.69
N SER A 2 4.97 -10.36 -1.51
CA SER A 2 5.14 -9.00 -0.99
C SER A 2 3.93 -8.73 -0.09
N MET A 3 4.16 -8.70 1.21
CA MET A 3 3.20 -8.17 2.16
C MET A 3 3.11 -6.69 1.81
N GLY A 4 2.06 -6.29 1.10
CA GLY A 4 1.86 -4.89 0.74
C GLY A 4 2.06 -4.05 1.99
N ASN A 5 2.95 -3.05 1.89
CA ASN A 5 3.21 -2.12 2.99
C ASN A 5 1.86 -1.74 3.60
N GLY A 6 1.74 -1.90 4.91
CA GLY A 6 0.52 -1.62 5.63
C GLY A 6 0.06 -0.20 5.35
N ASP A 7 -1.18 0.08 5.76
CA ASP A 7 -1.80 1.40 5.71
C ASP A 7 -0.76 2.54 5.78
N ILE A 8 -0.71 3.38 4.73
CA ILE A 8 0.22 4.52 4.63
C ILE A 8 0.18 5.39 5.90
N GLU A 9 -0.96 5.40 6.60
CA GLU A 9 -1.14 6.07 7.89
C GLU A 9 -0.44 5.36 9.06
N GLN A 10 -0.49 4.03 9.15
CA GLN A 10 0.15 3.28 10.24
C GLN A 10 1.64 3.10 10.05
N GLU A 11 2.11 3.00 8.81
CA GLU A 11 3.50 2.68 8.52
C GLU A 11 4.26 3.86 7.95
N TYR A 12 3.71 4.62 7.00
CA TYR A 12 4.50 5.61 6.26
C TYR A 12 4.78 6.89 7.04
N ARG A 13 3.76 7.50 7.67
CA ARG A 13 3.99 8.71 8.50
C ARG A 13 4.92 8.40 9.69
N PRO A 14 4.70 7.35 10.49
CA PRO A 14 5.62 7.01 11.58
C PRO A 14 7.01 6.63 11.07
N ARG A 15 7.12 5.95 9.91
CA ARG A 15 8.42 5.64 9.29
C ARG A 15 9.18 6.88 8.88
N VAL A 16 8.54 7.83 8.18
CA VAL A 16 9.20 9.08 7.78
C VAL A 16 9.57 9.91 9.01
N MET A 17 8.68 10.01 10.00
CA MET A 17 8.99 10.71 11.26
C MET A 17 10.15 10.04 12.02
N GLY A 18 10.17 8.72 12.10
CA GLY A 18 11.26 7.97 12.73
C GLY A 18 12.59 8.18 12.01
N MET A 19 12.60 8.18 10.67
CA MET A 19 13.81 8.49 9.89
C MET A 19 14.31 9.92 10.15
N ILE A 20 13.41 10.90 10.23
CA ILE A 20 13.79 12.29 10.56
C ILE A 20 14.38 12.36 11.96
N GLU A 21 13.77 11.71 12.94
CA GLU A 21 14.25 11.69 14.32
C GLU A 21 15.63 11.02 14.44
N GLU A 22 15.84 9.89 13.76
CA GLU A 22 17.13 9.20 13.70
C GLU A 22 18.23 10.09 13.12
N LEU A 23 17.95 10.77 12.00
CA LEU A 23 18.91 11.68 11.36
C LEU A 23 19.21 12.89 12.24
N GLN A 24 18.19 13.50 12.86
CA GLN A 24 18.36 14.62 13.78
C GLN A 24 19.19 14.23 15.01
N ASN A 25 18.96 13.03 15.57
CA ASN A 25 19.77 12.49 16.67
C ASN A 25 21.22 12.24 16.25
N ALA A 26 21.47 11.93 14.99
CA ALA A 26 22.81 11.83 14.40
C ALA A 26 23.41 13.19 14.01
N GLY A 27 22.70 14.31 14.23
CA GLY A 27 23.14 15.66 13.86
C GLY A 27 23.12 15.93 12.35
N THR A 28 22.30 15.19 11.62
CA THR A 28 22.14 15.26 10.15
C THR A 28 20.74 15.75 9.81
N ASP A 29 20.64 16.62 8.80
CA ASP A 29 19.34 17.11 8.31
C ASP A 29 18.74 16.14 7.28
N PHE A 30 17.40 16.03 7.25
CA PHE A 30 16.70 15.27 6.23
C PHE A 30 16.64 16.09 4.92
N THR A 31 17.60 15.88 4.02
CA THR A 31 17.69 16.59 2.73
C THR A 31 17.49 15.65 1.54
N VAL A 32 17.42 16.22 0.33
CA VAL A 32 17.30 15.46 -0.92
C VAL A 32 18.46 14.48 -1.10
N GLU A 33 19.68 14.89 -0.74
CA GLU A 33 20.88 14.07 -0.86
C GLU A 33 20.83 12.86 0.07
N VAL A 34 20.44 13.08 1.33
CA VAL A 34 20.28 12.01 2.32
C VAL A 34 19.18 11.05 1.90
N LEU A 35 18.06 11.59 1.40
CA LEU A 35 16.95 10.80 0.91
C LEU A 35 17.34 9.95 -0.32
N ALA A 36 18.11 10.51 -1.24
CA ALA A 36 18.63 9.80 -2.40
C ALA A 36 19.61 8.68 -1.97
N GLU A 37 20.49 8.95 -1.01
CA GLU A 37 21.42 7.97 -0.45
C GLU A 37 20.69 6.80 0.23
N MET A 38 19.73 7.10 1.10
CA MET A 38 18.91 6.10 1.80
C MET A 38 18.13 5.21 0.83
N ASN A 39 17.70 5.74 -0.31
CA ASN A 39 16.99 4.98 -1.34
C ASN A 39 17.93 4.32 -2.36
N GLY A 40 19.25 4.37 -2.13
CA GLY A 40 20.24 3.66 -2.93
C GLY A 40 20.55 4.31 -4.28
N ALA A 41 20.29 5.61 -4.44
CA ALA A 41 20.69 6.38 -5.62
C ALA A 41 22.17 6.85 -5.57
N GLY A 42 22.85 6.66 -4.43
CA GLY A 42 24.27 7.03 -4.23
C GLY A 42 25.29 5.88 -4.39
N GLY A 43 24.85 4.65 -4.66
CA GLY A 43 25.71 3.46 -4.74
C GLY A 43 26.06 3.00 -6.17
N GLU A 44 27.03 2.09 -6.29
CA GLU A 44 27.32 1.37 -7.54
C GLU A 44 26.05 0.69 -8.06
N ASP A 45 25.79 0.81 -9.36
CA ASP A 45 24.62 0.27 -10.07
C ASP A 45 24.42 -1.23 -9.75
N ASP A 46 23.50 -1.52 -8.83
CA ASP A 46 23.14 -2.88 -8.42
C ASP A 46 22.01 -3.46 -9.30
N GLY A 47 21.71 -2.83 -10.44
CA GLY A 47 20.70 -3.28 -11.40
C GLY A 47 19.26 -3.06 -10.95
N LYS A 48 19.01 -2.28 -9.89
CA LYS A 48 17.66 -1.93 -9.42
C LYS A 48 17.21 -0.58 -9.97
N ILE A 49 15.99 -0.54 -10.52
CA ILE A 49 15.39 0.71 -11.03
C ILE A 49 14.97 1.58 -9.83
N ARG A 50 15.74 2.64 -9.55
CA ARG A 50 15.54 3.55 -8.39
C ARG A 50 15.34 5.01 -8.81
N ASN A 51 14.58 5.26 -9.87
CA ASN A 51 14.46 6.61 -10.44
C ASN A 51 13.32 7.41 -9.79
N GLY A 52 13.40 7.63 -8.48
CA GLY A 52 12.52 8.57 -7.77
C GLY A 52 12.93 10.03 -8.01
N ASP A 53 11.97 10.96 -8.03
CA ASP A 53 12.24 12.41 -8.07
C ASP A 53 12.28 12.95 -6.63
N TYR A 54 13.40 12.72 -5.95
CA TYR A 54 13.57 13.05 -4.53
C TYR A 54 13.43 14.56 -4.25
N SER A 55 13.76 15.41 -5.24
CA SER A 55 13.53 16.86 -5.14
C SER A 55 12.04 17.19 -5.13
N LYS A 56 11.23 16.55 -5.99
CA LYS A 56 9.77 16.70 -5.90
C LYS A 56 9.21 16.12 -4.62
N ALA A 57 9.67 14.93 -4.21
CA ALA A 57 9.18 14.28 -3.00
C ALA A 57 9.32 15.22 -1.80
N LEU A 58 10.52 15.75 -1.57
CA LEU A 58 10.79 16.65 -0.46
C LEU A 58 9.98 17.95 -0.57
N ALA A 59 9.88 18.54 -1.76
CA ALA A 59 9.10 19.77 -2.00
C ALA A 59 7.59 19.64 -1.72
N VAL A 60 7.02 18.43 -1.72
CA VAL A 60 5.61 18.21 -1.40
C VAL A 60 5.34 18.37 0.12
N LEU A 61 6.33 18.03 0.95
CA LEU A 61 6.22 18.07 2.41
C LEU A 61 6.93 19.28 3.03
N ASP A 62 8.00 19.78 2.41
CA ASP A 62 8.72 21.00 2.81
C ASP A 62 7.83 22.23 2.60
N ARG A 63 7.25 22.73 3.69
CA ARG A 63 6.29 23.84 3.64
C ARG A 63 6.98 25.18 3.72
N ASN A 64 8.14 25.25 4.34
CA ASN A 64 8.88 26.48 4.55
C ASN A 64 9.85 26.79 3.39
N GLY A 65 10.13 25.80 2.53
CA GLY A 65 10.98 25.89 1.35
C GLY A 65 12.47 25.97 1.65
N ASP A 66 12.90 25.52 2.83
CA ASP A 66 14.30 25.57 3.26
C ASP A 66 15.15 24.39 2.76
N GLY A 67 14.52 23.43 2.07
CA GLY A 67 15.16 22.25 1.49
C GLY A 67 15.41 21.13 2.50
N LYS A 68 14.85 21.24 3.70
CA LYS A 68 14.97 20.25 4.77
C LYS A 68 13.59 19.84 5.24
N LEU A 69 13.43 18.56 5.52
CA LEU A 69 12.17 18.06 6.04
C LEU A 69 12.23 17.92 7.57
N THR A 70 11.25 18.49 8.25
CA THR A 70 11.11 18.40 9.71
C THR A 70 9.98 17.46 10.13
N ALA A 71 10.07 16.91 11.35
CA ALA A 71 9.03 16.04 11.90
C ALA A 71 7.68 16.79 12.03
N GLU A 72 7.72 18.09 12.34
CA GLU A 72 6.52 18.94 12.42
C GLU A 72 5.82 19.07 11.06
N GLU A 73 6.58 19.26 9.98
CA GLU A 73 6.03 19.35 8.62
C GLU A 73 5.38 18.04 8.18
N VAL A 74 5.98 16.91 8.54
CA VAL A 74 5.41 15.58 8.30
C VAL A 74 4.20 15.32 9.18
N GLU A 75 4.18 15.79 10.42
CA GLU A 75 3.03 15.63 11.33
C GLU A 75 1.79 16.37 10.83
N ILE A 76 1.95 17.57 10.27
CA ILE A 76 0.83 18.38 9.75
C ILE A 76 0.51 18.13 8.27
N ALA A 77 1.28 17.26 7.59
CA ALA A 77 1.07 16.94 6.19
C ALA A 77 -0.30 16.27 5.97
N THR A 78 -1.00 16.70 4.92
CA THR A 78 -2.24 16.04 4.51
C THR A 78 -1.95 14.67 3.90
N TRP A 79 -2.97 13.82 3.83
CA TRP A 79 -2.86 12.51 3.19
C TRP A 79 -2.45 12.60 1.72
N ASP A 80 -2.98 13.59 1.01
CA ASP A 80 -2.62 13.83 -0.39
C ASP A 80 -1.14 14.20 -0.54
N GLN A 81 -0.59 14.95 0.42
CA GLN A 81 0.84 15.26 0.44
C GLN A 81 1.70 14.03 0.74
N LEU A 82 1.32 13.20 1.72
CA LEU A 82 2.07 11.97 2.02
C LEU A 82 2.04 10.97 0.85
N ARG A 83 0.90 10.86 0.15
CA ARG A 83 0.79 10.05 -1.08
C ARG A 83 1.65 10.60 -2.20
N ALA A 84 1.62 11.90 -2.42
CA ALA A 84 2.45 12.54 -3.42
C ALA A 84 3.95 12.39 -3.10
N TYR A 85 4.35 12.48 -1.83
CA TYR A 85 5.70 12.15 -1.38
C TYR A 85 6.07 10.70 -1.72
N ALA A 86 5.27 9.73 -1.24
CA ALA A 86 5.53 8.31 -1.45
C ALA A 86 5.62 7.93 -2.94
N LYS A 87 4.82 8.59 -3.79
CA LYS A 87 4.84 8.39 -5.25
C LYS A 87 6.17 8.75 -5.88
N GLU A 88 6.76 9.83 -5.42
CA GLU A 88 8.00 10.35 -5.99
C GLU A 88 9.22 9.61 -5.44
N ILE A 89 9.16 9.07 -4.21
CA ILE A 89 10.23 8.19 -3.65
C ILE A 89 10.22 6.81 -4.31
N GLU A 90 9.04 6.22 -4.45
CA GLU A 90 8.88 4.83 -4.91
C GLU A 90 7.95 4.80 -6.14
N PRO A 91 8.37 5.37 -7.29
CA PRO A 91 7.51 5.49 -8.48
C PRO A 91 7.14 4.13 -9.11
N HIS A 92 7.85 3.07 -8.73
CA HIS A 92 7.62 1.69 -9.15
C HIS A 92 6.89 0.85 -8.11
N GLU A 93 6.73 1.37 -6.89
CA GLU A 93 5.90 0.71 -5.90
C GLU A 93 4.45 1.02 -6.29
N PRO A 94 3.61 0.00 -6.58
CA PRO A 94 2.23 0.20 -7.00
C PRO A 94 1.42 1.07 -6.04
N SER A 95 1.91 1.22 -4.80
CA SER A 95 1.95 2.42 -3.94
C SER A 95 0.96 3.56 -4.23
N ASN A 96 1.15 4.20 -5.37
CA ASN A 96 0.68 5.56 -5.55
C ASN A 96 0.11 5.83 -6.93
N SER A 97 -0.34 4.79 -7.62
CA SER A 97 -1.20 4.91 -8.78
C SER A 97 -2.66 4.69 -8.36
N TYR A 98 -3.59 4.88 -9.30
CA TYR A 98 -4.99 4.49 -9.12
C TYR A 98 -5.11 3.05 -8.59
N GLU A 99 -4.16 2.17 -8.90
CA GLU A 99 -4.12 0.77 -8.43
C GLU A 99 -3.97 0.63 -6.91
N LEU A 100 -3.41 1.61 -6.18
CA LEU A 100 -3.20 1.42 -4.75
C LEU A 100 -4.39 1.79 -3.86
N GLU A 101 -5.18 2.80 -4.21
CA GLU A 101 -6.39 3.08 -3.40
C GLU A 101 -7.34 1.86 -3.44
N TYR A 102 -7.36 1.16 -4.58
CA TYR A 102 -8.02 -0.13 -4.74
C TYR A 102 -7.42 -1.25 -3.89
N SER A 103 -6.13 -1.24 -3.57
CA SER A 103 -5.47 -2.29 -2.78
C SER A 103 -5.33 -1.95 -1.29
N LEU A 104 -5.40 -0.68 -0.88
CA LEU A 104 -5.38 -0.27 0.53
C LEU A 104 -6.78 -0.28 1.15
N ILE A 105 -7.76 0.26 0.43
CA ILE A 105 -9.14 0.27 0.91
C ILE A 105 -9.77 -1.01 0.41
N SER A 106 -10.08 -1.93 1.32
CA SER A 106 -10.65 -3.21 0.93
C SER A 106 -12.04 -3.01 0.31
N TYR A 107 -12.39 -3.89 -0.63
CA TYR A 107 -13.75 -3.92 -1.18
C TYR A 107 -14.81 -3.98 -0.07
N ASP A 108 -14.56 -4.79 0.96
CA ASP A 108 -15.50 -4.99 2.06
C ASP A 108 -15.68 -3.73 2.90
N ASP A 109 -14.64 -2.93 3.11
CA ASP A 109 -14.74 -1.65 3.83
C ASP A 109 -15.59 -0.64 3.07
N VAL A 110 -15.41 -0.54 1.76
CA VAL A 110 -16.22 0.34 0.90
C VAL A 110 -17.69 -0.09 0.94
N VAL A 111 -17.96 -1.39 0.81
CA VAL A 111 -19.32 -1.95 0.87
C VAL A 111 -19.93 -1.73 2.26
N HIS A 112 -19.16 -1.96 3.32
CA HIS A 112 -19.62 -1.75 4.69
C HIS A 112 -20.01 -0.29 4.93
N LEU A 113 -19.17 0.66 4.48
CA LEU A 113 -19.46 2.08 4.60
C LEU A 113 -20.70 2.46 3.79
N LEU A 114 -20.80 2.04 2.53
CA LEU A 114 -21.96 2.28 1.67
C LEU A 114 -23.25 1.81 2.35
N ARG A 115 -23.30 0.55 2.79
CA ARG A 115 -24.47 -0.03 3.47
C ARG A 115 -24.81 0.70 4.76
N THR A 116 -23.79 1.12 5.51
CA THR A 116 -23.98 1.89 6.75
C THR A 116 -24.69 3.21 6.44
N ILE A 117 -24.20 3.99 5.48
CA ILE A 117 -24.81 5.30 5.15
C ILE A 117 -26.22 5.12 4.57
N MET A 118 -26.41 4.17 3.66
CA MET A 118 -27.72 3.89 3.05
C MET A 118 -28.78 3.42 4.05
N ARG A 119 -28.38 2.78 5.16
CA ARG A 119 -29.30 2.36 6.22
C ARG A 119 -29.92 3.54 6.97
N PHE A 120 -29.18 4.64 7.10
CA PHE A 120 -29.61 5.81 7.88
C PHE A 120 -30.18 6.94 7.02
N THR A 121 -30.10 6.81 5.68
CA THR A 121 -30.52 7.85 4.75
C THR A 121 -31.51 7.31 3.73
N LYS A 122 -32.63 8.01 3.53
CA LYS A 122 -33.58 7.66 2.45
C LYS A 122 -33.04 8.09 1.08
N VAL A 123 -32.38 9.24 1.05
CA VAL A 123 -31.72 9.81 -0.13
C VAL A 123 -30.22 9.80 0.13
N PHE A 124 -29.49 9.13 -0.75
CA PHE A 124 -28.04 9.02 -0.72
C PHE A 124 -27.45 10.05 -1.67
N THR A 125 -26.63 10.98 -1.14
CA THR A 125 -26.10 12.11 -1.92
C THR A 125 -24.60 11.99 -2.13
N ARG A 126 -24.11 12.48 -3.28
CA ARG A 126 -22.68 12.45 -3.64
C ARG A 126 -21.82 13.16 -2.61
N LYS A 127 -22.30 14.32 -2.13
CA LYS A 127 -21.61 15.07 -1.08
C LYS A 127 -21.48 14.26 0.21
N ALA A 128 -22.58 13.67 0.69
CA ALA A 128 -22.55 12.89 1.93
C ALA A 128 -21.66 11.65 1.79
N TRP A 129 -21.69 10.99 0.63
CA TRP A 129 -20.79 9.90 0.31
C TRP A 129 -19.33 10.33 0.35
N ASN A 130 -18.94 11.36 -0.41
CA ASN A 130 -17.56 11.84 -0.48
C ASN A 130 -17.03 12.26 0.89
N ASP A 131 -17.84 13.00 1.65
CA ASP A 131 -17.45 13.45 2.99
C ASP A 131 -17.20 12.25 3.93
N ASN A 132 -18.04 11.21 3.87
CA ASN A 132 -17.84 10.01 4.70
C ASN A 132 -16.72 9.11 4.19
N TYR A 133 -16.58 8.93 2.88
CA TYR A 133 -15.52 8.12 2.29
C TYR A 133 -14.14 8.65 2.67
N VAL A 134 -13.93 9.95 2.48
CA VAL A 134 -12.68 10.62 2.86
C VAL A 134 -12.48 10.58 4.38
N ALA A 135 -13.53 10.82 5.17
CA ALA A 135 -13.38 10.87 6.63
C ALA A 135 -13.27 9.50 7.32
N LYS A 136 -13.70 8.40 6.67
CA LYS A 136 -13.76 7.06 7.28
C LYS A 136 -12.80 6.07 6.66
N LEU A 137 -12.57 6.15 5.36
CA LEU A 137 -11.66 5.27 4.63
C LEU A 137 -10.39 5.99 4.21
N HIS A 138 -10.28 7.29 4.53
CA HIS A 138 -9.12 8.12 4.22
C HIS A 138 -8.80 8.19 2.72
N GLY A 139 -9.73 7.73 1.86
CA GLY A 139 -9.59 7.75 0.42
C GLY A 139 -9.71 9.15 -0.18
N THR A 140 -9.51 9.25 -1.48
CA THR A 140 -9.56 10.54 -2.18
C THR A 140 -10.98 10.85 -2.67
N LYS A 141 -11.24 12.13 -2.90
CA LYS A 141 -12.53 12.58 -3.45
C LYS A 141 -12.77 12.08 -4.87
N ASP A 142 -11.72 11.90 -5.65
CA ASP A 142 -11.83 11.46 -7.03
C ASP A 142 -12.35 10.01 -7.12
N PHE A 143 -11.84 9.13 -6.26
CA PHE A 143 -12.37 7.77 -6.15
C PHE A 143 -13.76 7.72 -5.54
N ALA A 144 -14.03 8.51 -4.51
CA ALA A 144 -15.37 8.64 -3.97
C ALA A 144 -16.37 9.05 -5.08
N ASN A 145 -15.98 10.00 -5.92
CA ASN A 145 -16.78 10.44 -7.07
C ASN A 145 -16.94 9.33 -8.12
N GLU A 146 -15.88 8.58 -8.43
CA GLU A 146 -15.94 7.46 -9.37
C GLU A 146 -16.95 6.41 -8.89
N ILE A 147 -16.88 6.02 -7.61
CA ILE A 147 -17.81 5.07 -7.00
C ILE A 147 -19.25 5.59 -7.10
N PHE A 148 -19.49 6.85 -6.72
CA PHE A 148 -20.84 7.41 -6.76
C PHE A 148 -21.37 7.49 -8.19
N THR A 149 -20.56 7.93 -9.14
CA THR A 149 -20.89 7.92 -10.57
C THR A 149 -21.22 6.51 -11.03
N GLY A 150 -20.48 5.50 -10.57
CA GLY A 150 -20.77 4.10 -10.82
C GLY A 150 -22.12 3.65 -10.23
N LEU A 151 -22.49 4.12 -9.04
CA LEU A 151 -23.77 3.78 -8.41
C LEU A 151 -24.97 4.33 -9.21
N VAL A 152 -24.86 5.57 -9.71
CA VAL A 152 -25.97 6.27 -10.39
C VAL A 152 -25.89 6.25 -11.93
N ASP A 153 -24.80 5.71 -12.47
CA ASP A 153 -24.50 5.65 -13.91
C ASP A 153 -24.50 7.03 -14.60
N SER A 154 -24.09 8.07 -13.88
CA SER A 154 -24.06 9.46 -14.38
C SER A 154 -23.17 10.35 -13.51
N GLU A 155 -22.43 11.26 -14.15
CA GLU A 155 -21.66 12.30 -13.45
C GLU A 155 -22.54 13.46 -12.96
N ASP A 156 -23.66 13.72 -13.66
CA ASP A 156 -24.55 14.85 -13.39
C ASP A 156 -25.51 14.57 -12.22
N ILE A 157 -25.77 13.31 -11.92
CA ILE A 157 -26.66 12.90 -10.84
C ILE A 157 -25.89 12.95 -9.51
N ASN A 158 -26.46 13.69 -8.55
CA ASN A 158 -25.86 13.91 -7.24
C ASN A 158 -26.66 13.31 -6.08
N GLU A 159 -27.82 12.74 -6.38
CA GLU A 159 -28.73 12.17 -5.39
C GLU A 159 -29.42 10.93 -5.97
N VAL A 160 -29.60 9.91 -5.16
CA VAL A 160 -30.27 8.66 -5.53
C VAL A 160 -31.01 8.10 -4.33
N GLU A 161 -32.16 7.45 -4.55
CA GLU A 161 -32.86 6.77 -3.46
C GLU A 161 -32.05 5.54 -3.02
N SER A 162 -31.75 5.43 -1.73
CA SER A 162 -30.96 4.31 -1.18
C SER A 162 -31.58 2.94 -1.51
N SER A 163 -32.91 2.87 -1.63
CA SER A 163 -33.64 1.65 -2.02
C SER A 163 -33.42 1.19 -3.46
N SER A 164 -32.93 2.06 -4.34
CA SER A 164 -32.63 1.72 -5.74
C SER A 164 -31.22 1.15 -5.94
N ILE A 165 -30.34 1.25 -4.93
CA ILE A 165 -28.98 0.73 -4.98
C ILE A 165 -29.01 -0.75 -4.57
N THR A 166 -28.99 -1.63 -5.57
CA THR A 166 -28.93 -3.10 -5.36
C THR A 166 -27.48 -3.59 -5.24
N GLU A 167 -27.29 -4.84 -4.80
CA GLU A 167 -25.97 -5.48 -4.76
C GLU A 167 -25.28 -5.52 -6.12
N ASP A 168 -26.03 -5.72 -7.21
CA ASP A 168 -25.47 -5.71 -8.56
C ASP A 168 -25.01 -4.31 -8.98
N VAL A 169 -25.70 -3.26 -8.53
CA VAL A 169 -25.29 -1.87 -8.73
C VAL A 169 -24.00 -1.58 -7.97
N ILE A 170 -23.88 -2.03 -6.72
CA ILE A 170 -22.66 -1.88 -5.92
C ILE A 170 -21.48 -2.61 -6.58
N LYS A 171 -21.66 -3.87 -6.98
CA LYS A 171 -20.62 -4.64 -7.68
C LYS A 171 -20.17 -3.96 -8.97
N ARG A 172 -21.11 -3.41 -9.74
CA ARG A 172 -20.81 -2.65 -10.95
C ARG A 172 -20.02 -1.37 -10.66
N ALA A 173 -20.43 -0.62 -9.64
CA ALA A 173 -19.74 0.59 -9.21
C ALA A 173 -18.32 0.30 -8.68
N LEU A 174 -18.14 -0.85 -8.04
CA LEU A 174 -16.87 -1.30 -7.46
C LEU A 174 -16.13 -2.32 -8.34
N LYS A 175 -16.42 -2.38 -9.64
CA LYS A 175 -15.81 -3.35 -10.57
C LYS A 175 -14.28 -3.29 -10.57
N ASN A 176 -13.72 -2.10 -10.38
CA ASN A 176 -12.28 -1.89 -10.35
C ASN A 176 -11.68 -2.48 -9.06
N TRP A 177 -12.31 -2.29 -7.89
CA TRP A 177 -11.95 -2.99 -6.65
C TRP A 177 -12.00 -4.52 -6.86
N LEU A 178 -13.08 -5.05 -7.44
CA LEU A 178 -13.21 -6.49 -7.67
C LEU A 178 -12.10 -7.07 -8.57
N ARG A 179 -11.59 -6.29 -9.53
CA ARG A 179 -10.47 -6.69 -10.38
C ARG A 179 -9.19 -6.98 -9.58
N PHE A 180 -8.97 -6.27 -8.47
CA PHE A 180 -7.79 -6.45 -7.63
C PHE A 180 -7.97 -7.52 -6.54
N TRP A 181 -9.18 -7.67 -6.00
CA TRP A 181 -9.44 -8.55 -4.85
C TRP A 181 -9.96 -9.95 -5.22
N VAL A 182 -10.50 -10.13 -6.43
CA VAL A 182 -11.11 -11.41 -6.83
C VAL A 182 -10.49 -11.91 -8.14
N PRO A 183 -9.68 -12.99 -8.12
CA PRO A 183 -8.92 -13.45 -9.29
C PRO A 183 -9.74 -13.70 -10.55
N GLN A 184 -11.00 -14.14 -10.43
CA GLN A 184 -11.87 -14.42 -11.57
C GLN A 184 -12.35 -13.18 -12.33
N TYR A 185 -12.16 -11.97 -11.78
CA TYR A 185 -12.49 -10.69 -12.43
C TYR A 185 -11.24 -9.96 -12.95
N ALA A 186 -10.03 -10.48 -12.66
CA ALA A 186 -8.83 -10.06 -13.34
C ALA A 186 -8.83 -10.63 -14.76
N SER A 187 -8.55 -9.79 -15.76
CA SER A 187 -8.19 -10.28 -17.10
C SER A 187 -7.03 -11.26 -16.93
N SER A 188 -7.19 -12.50 -17.40
CA SER A 188 -6.24 -13.61 -17.22
C SER A 188 -4.79 -13.30 -17.63
N ASP A 189 -4.59 -12.22 -18.38
CA ASP A 189 -3.34 -11.89 -19.06
C ASP A 189 -2.60 -10.67 -18.48
N VAL A 190 -3.11 -10.05 -17.41
CA VAL A 190 -2.42 -8.90 -16.78
C VAL A 190 -2.53 -8.98 -15.26
N ARG A 191 -1.64 -9.75 -14.63
CA ARG A 191 -1.07 -9.34 -13.35
C ARG A 191 0.06 -8.34 -13.65
N PRO A 192 0.23 -7.26 -12.89
CA PRO A 192 1.50 -6.54 -12.89
C PRO A 192 2.58 -7.58 -12.61
N ASP A 193 3.55 -7.66 -13.50
CA ASP A 193 4.63 -8.63 -13.45
C ASP A 193 5.39 -8.50 -12.11
N THR A 194 4.99 -9.30 -11.12
CA THR A 194 5.74 -9.50 -9.87
C THR A 194 6.89 -10.48 -10.07
N GLY A 195 7.28 -10.81 -11.32
CA GLY A 195 8.38 -11.71 -11.65
C GLY A 195 8.15 -13.19 -11.31
N ASP A 196 7.20 -13.51 -10.44
CA ASP A 196 6.87 -14.89 -10.08
C ASP A 196 5.81 -15.46 -11.03
N LYS A 197 6.28 -16.26 -11.98
CA LYS A 197 5.44 -17.25 -12.65
C LYS A 197 4.97 -18.26 -11.60
N VAL A 198 3.80 -18.04 -11.00
CA VAL A 198 3.09 -19.12 -10.31
C VAL A 198 2.59 -20.06 -11.39
N GLY A 199 3.41 -21.06 -11.70
CA GLY A 199 2.97 -22.24 -12.44
C GLY A 199 1.86 -22.91 -11.64
N THR A 200 0.61 -22.72 -12.06
CA THR A 200 -0.49 -23.56 -11.64
C THR A 200 -0.36 -24.92 -12.32
N GLU A 201 0.50 -25.77 -11.78
CA GLU A 201 0.29 -27.21 -11.82
C GLU A 201 0.16 -27.63 -10.37
N TYR A 202 -1.09 -27.74 -9.90
CA TYR A 202 -1.39 -28.53 -8.70
C TYR A 202 -1.08 -29.99 -9.05
N ASN A 203 0.19 -30.36 -8.94
CA ASN A 203 0.57 -31.76 -8.89
C ASN A 203 0.14 -32.25 -7.51
N ASN A 204 -0.95 -33.02 -7.53
CA ASN A 204 -1.59 -33.61 -6.37
C ASN A 204 -0.78 -34.85 -5.94
N GLU A 205 0.53 -34.68 -5.76
CA GLU A 205 1.42 -35.72 -5.25
C GLU A 205 1.43 -35.61 -3.73
N GLU A 206 0.99 -36.69 -3.08
CA GLU A 206 1.10 -36.87 -1.64
C GLU A 206 2.55 -36.59 -1.20
N PRO A 207 2.77 -35.88 -0.08
CA PRO A 207 4.10 -35.66 0.42
C PRO A 207 4.75 -37.02 0.70
N GLU A 208 5.86 -37.32 0.01
CA GLU A 208 6.69 -38.48 0.33
C GLU A 208 7.18 -38.34 1.78
N GLU A 209 7.00 -39.40 2.57
CA GLU A 209 7.48 -39.47 3.95
C GLU A 209 9.00 -39.22 3.96
N GLU A 210 9.42 -38.19 4.70
CA GLU A 210 10.85 -37.93 4.92
C GLU A 210 11.48 -39.16 5.59
N PRO A 211 12.63 -39.66 5.09
CA PRO A 211 13.32 -40.78 5.72
C PRO A 211 13.83 -40.35 7.11
N GLU A 212 13.50 -41.14 8.12
CA GLU A 212 14.01 -40.96 9.48
C GLU A 212 15.54 -41.01 9.47
N GLU A 213 16.20 -39.89 9.79
CA GLU A 213 17.65 -39.85 10.01
C GLU A 213 17.99 -40.67 11.26
N GLU A 214 18.53 -41.86 11.07
CA GLU A 214 19.19 -42.62 12.12
C GLU A 214 20.46 -41.87 12.56
N PHE A 215 20.42 -41.27 13.75
CA PHE A 215 21.60 -40.72 14.40
C PHE A 215 22.48 -41.89 14.87
N GLU A 216 23.60 -42.12 14.17
CA GLU A 216 24.70 -42.95 14.67
C GLU A 216 25.45 -42.18 15.76
N ASP A 217 25.26 -42.59 17.01
CA ASP A 217 26.06 -42.16 18.15
C ASP A 217 27.49 -42.72 18.00
N GLU A 218 28.42 -41.92 17.45
CA GLU A 218 29.85 -42.21 17.56
C GLU A 218 30.42 -41.66 18.88
N ASP A 219 30.45 -42.54 19.87
CA ASP A 219 31.37 -42.50 21.00
C ASP A 219 32.83 -42.54 20.48
N GLU A 220 33.59 -41.46 20.66
CA GLU A 220 35.06 -41.56 20.73
C GLU A 220 35.59 -40.88 22.00
N GLU A 221 35.82 -41.74 23.00
CA GLU A 221 36.86 -41.56 24.02
C GLU A 221 38.19 -41.21 23.35
N GLN A 222 38.88 -40.17 23.85
CA GLN A 222 40.33 -40.33 24.02
C GLN A 222 40.90 -39.53 25.19
N ASP A 223 41.42 -40.34 26.09
CA ASP A 223 42.05 -40.07 27.37
C ASP A 223 43.48 -39.50 27.22
N MET A 224 43.84 -38.64 28.19
CA MET A 224 45.16 -38.38 28.78
C MET A 224 46.44 -38.16 27.93
N LYS A 225 47.12 -37.03 28.23
CA LYS A 225 48.51 -36.96 28.78
C LYS A 225 48.84 -35.51 29.16
N GLU A 226 48.95 -35.16 30.44
CA GLU A 226 50.13 -35.24 31.30
C GLU A 226 51.39 -34.50 30.79
N GLU A 227 51.83 -33.55 31.63
CA GLU A 227 53.18 -33.01 31.85
C GLU A 227 53.89 -32.18 30.75
N LEU A 228 53.92 -30.85 30.96
CA LEU A 228 55.13 -30.08 31.34
C LEU A 228 54.82 -28.60 31.61
#